data_AF-A0A183KLH7-F1
#
_entry.id   AF-A0A183KLH7-F1
#
_cell.length_a   1.000
_cell.length_b   1.000
_cell.length_c   1.000
_cell.angle_alpha   90.00
_cell.angle_beta   90.00
_cell.angle_gamma   90.00
#
_symmetry.space_group_name_H-M   'P 1'
#
loop_
_entity.id
_entity.type
_entity.pdbx_description
1 polymer ?
#
loop_
_entity_poly.entity_id
_entity_poly.type
_entity_poly.pdbx_seq_one_letter_code
_entity_poly.pdbx_strand_id
1 'polypeptide(L)'
;MFNTAFLRDTDKLSEFKIDLSNKFQAFHDPFNGEGTTMESNWEEMKETITSTYHEVLCHKKHHHKEWITVDALDKIQERRNKKAAINTKRIRAERAKAQAEYAEVNKQVMGSIRAVKRKNLKR
;
A
#
# COMPACT_ATOMS: atom_id res chain seq x y z
N MET A 1 3.24 7.01 -1.07
CA MET A 1 4.25 6.97 -2.16
C MET A 1 3.54 7.03 -3.50
N PHE A 2 3.83 8.03 -4.33
CA PHE A 2 3.20 8.23 -5.64
C PHE A 2 3.72 7.26 -6.70
N ASN A 3 2.92 7.00 -7.74
CA ASN A 3 3.33 6.14 -8.85
C ASN A 3 4.20 6.90 -9.87
N THR A 4 5.51 6.98 -9.61
CA THR A 4 6.47 7.67 -10.49
C THR A 4 6.66 7.01 -11.86
N ALA A 5 6.15 5.79 -12.09
CA ALA A 5 6.17 5.16 -13.40
C ALA A 5 5.27 5.88 -14.41
N PHE A 6 4.24 6.59 -13.93
CA PHE A 6 3.34 7.39 -14.76
C PHE A 6 4.09 8.50 -15.53
N LEU A 7 5.10 9.10 -14.90
CA LEU A 7 5.90 10.18 -15.50
C LEU A 7 6.99 9.69 -16.47
N ARG A 8 7.16 8.37 -16.64
CA ARG A 8 8.12 7.80 -17.60
C ARG A 8 7.54 7.66 -19.01
N ASP A 9 6.22 7.70 -19.12
CA ASP A 9 5.50 7.68 -20.38
C ASP A 9 5.45 9.12 -20.92
N THR A 10 6.07 9.33 -22.08
CA THR A 10 6.22 10.66 -22.68
C THR A 10 4.87 11.28 -23.05
N ASP A 11 3.92 10.47 -23.50
CA ASP A 11 2.60 10.94 -23.91
C ASP A 11 1.80 11.36 -22.67
N LYS A 12 1.77 10.52 -21.63
CA LYS A 12 1.13 10.85 -20.34
C LYS A 12 1.77 12.05 -19.64
N LEU A 13 3.08 12.22 -19.77
CA LEU A 13 3.78 13.38 -19.23
C LEU A 13 3.35 14.68 -19.94
N SER A 14 3.13 14.63 -21.25
CA SER A 14 2.65 15.78 -22.02
C SER A 14 1.20 16.14 -21.65
N GLU A 15 0.32 15.15 -21.51
CA GLU A 15 -1.06 15.34 -21.05
C GLU A 15 -1.10 15.95 -19.65
N PHE A 16 -0.29 15.45 -18.71
CA PHE A 16 -0.20 16.01 -17.37
C PHE A 16 0.24 17.47 -17.37
N LYS A 17 1.22 17.83 -18.19
CA LYS A 17 1.68 19.23 -18.33
C LYS A 17 0.57 20.13 -18.85
N ILE A 18 -0.22 19.65 -19.83
CA ILE A 18 -1.34 20.40 -20.39
C ILE A 18 -2.47 20.58 -19.36
N ASP A 19 -2.88 19.52 -18.66
CA ASP A 19 -3.91 19.60 -17.61
C ASP A 19 -3.50 20.57 -16.50
N LEU A 20 -2.23 20.49 -16.08
CA LEU A 20 -1.67 21.40 -15.08
C LEU A 20 -1.71 22.85 -15.59
N SER A 21 -1.19 23.12 -16.78
CA SER A 21 -1.21 24.46 -17.36
C SER A 21 -2.62 25.03 -17.50
N ASN A 22 -3.59 24.21 -17.92
CA ASN A 22 -4.99 24.62 -18.04
C ASN A 22 -5.62 24.97 -16.68
N LYS A 23 -5.35 24.16 -15.64
CA LYS A 23 -5.82 24.44 -14.27
C LYS A 23 -5.19 25.72 -13.72
N PHE A 24 -3.90 25.98 -14.00
CA PHE A 24 -3.23 27.21 -13.62
C PHE A 24 -3.72 28.46 -14.36
N GLN A 25 -4.18 28.30 -15.60
CA GLN A 25 -4.74 29.41 -16.37
C GLN A 25 -5.92 30.07 -15.65
N ALA A 26 -6.73 29.29 -14.91
CA ALA A 26 -7.85 29.80 -14.12
C ALA A 26 -7.43 30.71 -12.94
N PHE A 27 -6.15 30.70 -12.54
CA PHE A 27 -5.61 31.55 -11.47
C PHE A 27 -5.00 32.86 -11.99
N HIS A 28 -4.99 33.11 -13.30
CA HIS A 28 -4.45 34.37 -13.84
C HIS A 28 -5.37 35.59 -13.60
N ASP A 29 -6.68 35.41 -13.55
CA ASP A 29 -7.64 36.51 -13.32
C ASP A 29 -7.78 36.91 -11.83
N PRO A 30 -7.81 35.99 -10.84
CA PRO A 30 -7.97 36.33 -9.42
C PRO A 30 -6.78 37.06 -8.79
N PHE A 31 -5.57 36.93 -9.33
CA PHE A 31 -4.36 37.55 -8.75
C PHE A 31 -4.22 39.05 -9.05
N ASN A 32 -5.05 39.61 -9.93
CA ASN A 32 -5.06 41.03 -10.29
C ASN A 32 -6.17 41.84 -9.58
N GLY A 33 -6.99 41.20 -8.74
CA GLY A 33 -8.16 41.79 -8.08
C GLY A 33 -8.05 41.84 -6.55
N GLU A 34 -8.49 42.96 -5.99
CA GLU A 34 -8.47 43.42 -4.59
C GLU A 34 -8.98 42.42 -3.52
N GLY A 35 -8.22 42.25 -2.43
CA GLY A 35 -8.80 42.02 -1.09
C GLY A 35 -8.72 40.65 -0.40
N THR A 36 -8.09 39.62 -0.96
CA THR A 36 -7.75 38.39 -0.19
C THR A 36 -6.28 38.44 0.22
N THR A 37 -5.97 38.04 1.46
CA THR A 37 -4.58 38.02 1.95
C THR A 37 -3.75 37.15 1.01
N MET A 38 -2.62 37.68 0.51
CA MET A 38 -1.66 37.00 -0.37
C MET A 38 -1.37 35.54 0.06
N GLU A 39 -1.37 35.30 1.37
CA GLU A 39 -1.19 34.00 2.01
C GLU A 39 -2.31 33.01 1.70
N SER A 40 -3.58 33.44 1.72
CA SER A 40 -4.73 32.60 1.35
C SER A 40 -4.66 32.15 -0.11
N ASN A 41 -4.29 33.05 -1.03
CA ASN A 41 -4.15 32.72 -2.45
C ASN A 41 -2.97 31.76 -2.68
N TRP A 42 -1.89 31.91 -1.90
CA TRP A 42 -0.76 31.00 -1.93
C TRP A 42 -1.11 29.60 -1.37
N GLU A 43 -1.95 29.52 -0.34
CA GLU A 43 -2.47 28.24 0.16
C GLU A 43 -3.40 27.57 -0.86
N GLU A 44 -4.31 28.31 -1.47
CA GLU A 44 -5.22 27.78 -2.50
C GLU A 44 -4.45 27.20 -3.70
N MET A 45 -3.38 27.89 -4.12
CA MET A 45 -2.51 27.41 -5.19
C MET A 45 -1.75 26.15 -4.79
N LYS A 46 -1.22 26.10 -3.56
CA LYS A 46 -0.56 24.89 -3.02
C LYS A 46 -1.52 23.71 -2.93
N GLU A 47 -2.75 23.92 -2.48
CA GLU A 47 -3.79 22.89 -2.43
C GLU A 47 -4.16 22.39 -3.83
N THR A 48 -4.30 23.29 -4.80
CA THR A 48 -4.66 22.93 -6.18
C THR A 48 -3.56 22.11 -6.84
N ILE A 49 -2.29 22.52 -6.70
CA ILE A 49 -1.14 21.73 -7.19
C ILE A 49 -1.13 20.37 -6.52
N THR A 50 -1.30 20.33 -5.20
CA THR A 50 -1.28 19.10 -4.41
C THR A 50 -2.40 18.17 -4.86
N SER A 51 -3.61 18.68 -5.06
CA SER A 51 -4.78 17.93 -5.54
C SER A 51 -4.54 17.34 -6.93
N THR A 52 -4.05 18.16 -7.87
CA THR A 52 -3.74 17.73 -9.25
C THR A 52 -2.66 16.65 -9.26
N TYR A 53 -1.63 16.79 -8.42
CA TYR A 53 -0.57 15.80 -8.27
C TYR A 53 -1.11 14.47 -7.71
N HIS A 54 -2.03 14.54 -6.75
CA HIS A 54 -2.71 13.38 -6.18
C HIS A 54 -3.65 12.69 -7.16
N GLU A 55 -4.38 13.45 -7.97
CA GLU A 55 -5.31 12.97 -8.99
C GLU A 55 -4.56 12.25 -10.12
N VAL A 56 -3.52 12.89 -10.67
CA VAL A 56 -2.83 12.39 -11.86
C VAL A 56 -1.80 11.31 -11.54
N LEU A 57 -0.95 11.52 -10.52
CA LEU A 57 0.06 10.50 -10.18
C LEU A 57 -0.51 9.34 -9.39
N CYS A 58 -1.66 9.55 -8.76
CA CYS A 58 -2.36 8.63 -7.88
C CYS A 58 -1.47 8.08 -6.75
N HIS A 59 -2.06 7.87 -5.58
CA HIS A 59 -1.36 7.07 -4.58
C HIS A 59 -1.13 5.67 -5.14
N LYS A 60 0.07 5.10 -4.97
CA LYS A 60 0.26 3.67 -5.20
C LYS A 60 -0.80 2.96 -4.37
N LYS A 61 -1.79 2.38 -5.04
CA LYS A 61 -2.79 1.56 -4.38
C LYS A 61 -2.00 0.42 -3.76
N HIS A 62 -1.87 0.46 -2.44
CA HIS A 62 -1.48 -0.70 -1.67
C HIS A 62 -2.65 -1.64 -1.80
N HIS A 63 -2.69 -2.41 -2.88
CA HIS A 63 -3.63 -3.50 -2.99
C HIS A 63 -3.45 -4.31 -1.73
N HIS A 64 -4.48 -4.31 -0.87
CA HIS A 64 -4.51 -5.29 0.19
C HIS A 64 -4.39 -6.62 -0.51
N LYS A 65 -3.42 -7.39 -0.05
CA LYS A 65 -2.97 -8.58 -0.74
C LYS A 65 -4.02 -9.67 -0.52
N GLU A 66 -5.10 -9.65 -1.30
CA GLU A 66 -6.19 -10.63 -1.31
C GLU A 66 -5.71 -12.06 -1.61
N TRP A 67 -4.43 -12.24 -1.96
CA TRP A 67 -3.83 -13.55 -2.21
C TRP A 67 -3.61 -14.41 -0.97
N ILE A 68 -4.09 -14.02 0.22
CA ILE A 68 -4.15 -14.98 1.32
C ILE A 68 -5.28 -15.97 1.01
N THR A 69 -4.93 -17.03 0.28
CA THR A 69 -5.81 -18.16 -0.02
C THR A 69 -6.45 -18.68 1.26
N VAL A 70 -7.70 -19.15 1.20
CA VAL A 70 -8.42 -19.74 2.34
C VAL A 70 -7.58 -20.80 3.05
N ASP A 71 -6.90 -21.67 2.29
CA ASP A 71 -5.94 -22.68 2.81
C ASP A 71 -4.76 -22.08 3.61
N ALA A 72 -4.31 -20.86 3.28
CA ALA A 72 -3.27 -20.17 4.04
C ALA A 72 -3.81 -19.53 5.33
N LEU A 73 -5.06 -19.06 5.33
CA LEU A 73 -5.74 -18.58 6.54
C LEU A 73 -5.94 -19.72 7.54
N ASP A 74 -6.39 -20.89 7.09
CA ASP A 74 -6.57 -22.08 7.93
C ASP A 74 -5.25 -22.50 8.60
N LYS A 75 -4.16 -22.54 7.84
CA LYS A 75 -2.82 -22.87 8.37
C LYS A 75 -2.28 -21.80 9.33
N ILE A 76 -2.61 -20.52 9.14
CA ILE A 76 -2.29 -19.44 10.09
C ILE A 76 -3.04 -19.65 11.40
N GLN A 77 -4.30 -20.04 11.33
CA GLN A 77 -5.12 -20.31 12.51
C GLN A 77 -4.61 -21.55 13.27
N GLU A 78 -4.26 -22.62 12.55
CA GLU A 78 -3.67 -23.83 13.12
C GLU A 78 -2.35 -23.51 13.86
N ARG A 79 -1.49 -22.68 13.26
CA ARG A 79 -0.26 -22.20 13.89
C ARG A 79 -0.55 -21.44 15.20
N ARG A 80 -1.58 -20.58 15.23
CA ARG A 80 -1.97 -19.82 16.43
C ARG A 80 -2.42 -20.76 17.56
N ASN A 81 -3.24 -21.75 17.24
CA ASN A 81 -3.72 -22.74 18.21
C ASN A 81 -2.57 -23.55 18.80
N LYS A 82 -1.61 -24.00 17.97
CA LYS A 82 -0.40 -24.70 18.42
C LYS A 82 0.49 -23.82 19.31
N LYS A 83 0.60 -22.52 19.01
CA LYS A 83 1.34 -21.57 19.86
C LYS A 83 0.70 -21.37 21.22
N ALA A 84 -0.64 -21.28 21.27
CA ALA A 84 -1.37 -21.20 22.52
C ALA A 84 -1.13 -22.46 23.38
N ALA A 85 -1.21 -23.65 22.79
CA ALA A 85 -0.94 -24.91 23.48
C ALA A 85 0.48 -25.00 24.07
N ILE A 86 1.50 -24.46 23.38
CA ILE A 86 2.88 -24.38 23.92
C ILE A 86 2.95 -23.49 25.15
N ASN A 87 2.24 -22.35 25.15
CA ASN A 87 2.26 -21.40 26.25
C ASN A 87 1.58 -21.94 27.51
N THR A 88 0.57 -22.79 27.36
CA THR A 88 -0.17 -23.39 28.49
C THR A 88 0.55 -24.60 29.11
N LYS A 89 1.50 -25.22 28.40
CA LYS A 89 2.20 -26.43 28.86
C LYS A 89 3.25 -26.12 29.93
N ARG A 90 3.10 -26.76 31.09
CA ARG A 90 3.99 -26.62 32.26
C ARG A 90 5.22 -27.53 32.20
N ILE A 91 5.09 -28.70 31.59
CA ILE A 91 6.14 -29.73 31.55
C ILE A 91 7.13 -29.44 30.42
N ARG A 92 8.45 -29.40 30.74
CA ARG A 92 9.51 -29.05 29.77
C ARG A 92 9.55 -29.99 28.55
N ALA A 93 9.39 -31.30 28.76
CA ALA A 93 9.40 -32.29 27.67
C ALA A 93 8.22 -32.14 26.70
N GLU A 94 7.01 -31.92 27.24
CA GLU A 94 5.81 -31.70 26.43
C GLU A 94 5.85 -30.36 25.67
N ARG A 95 6.48 -29.34 26.28
CA ARG A 95 6.72 -28.04 25.65
C ARG A 95 7.72 -28.15 24.51
N ALA A 96 8.79 -28.93 24.68
CA ALA A 96 9.77 -29.21 23.62
C ALA A 96 9.14 -29.96 22.43
N LYS A 97 8.32 -30.98 22.69
CA LYS A 97 7.58 -31.70 21.64
C LYS A 97 6.62 -30.77 20.89
N ALA A 98 5.86 -29.96 21.61
CA ALA A 98 4.95 -29.00 21.00
C ALA A 98 5.67 -27.91 20.20
N GLN A 99 6.86 -27.47 20.65
CA GLN A 99 7.70 -26.55 19.89
C GLN A 99 8.18 -27.14 18.55
N ALA A 100 8.54 -28.43 18.54
CA ALA A 100 8.90 -29.12 17.30
C ALA A 100 7.72 -29.17 16.32
N GLU A 101 6.52 -29.50 16.79
CA GLU A 101 5.29 -29.51 15.99
C GLU A 101 4.94 -28.11 15.45
N TYR A 102 5.11 -27.06 16.25
CA TYR A 102 4.91 -25.68 15.81
C TYR A 102 5.94 -25.23 14.76
N ALA A 103 7.20 -25.67 14.88
CA ALA A 103 8.25 -25.32 13.92
C ALA A 103 7.93 -25.86 12.52
N GLU A 104 7.44 -27.10 12.44
CA GLU A 104 7.06 -27.73 11.17
C GLU A 104 5.88 -27.00 10.50
N VAL A 105 4.80 -26.72 11.24
CA VAL A 105 3.65 -25.95 10.72
C VAL A 105 4.07 -24.55 10.29
N ASN A 106 4.93 -23.87 11.06
CA ASN A 106 5.41 -22.55 10.71
C ASN A 106 6.23 -22.55 9.40
N LYS A 107 7.03 -23.60 9.15
CA LYS A 107 7.76 -23.78 7.89
C LYS A 107 6.81 -23.95 6.70
N GLN A 108 5.74 -24.73 6.87
CA GLN A 108 4.73 -24.95 5.82
C GLN A 108 3.92 -23.68 5.50
N VAL A 109 3.52 -22.92 6.52
CA VAL A 109 2.87 -21.60 6.36
C VAL A 109 3.76 -20.66 5.54
N MET A 110 5.03 -20.52 5.93
CA MET A 110 6.00 -19.67 5.22
C MET A 110 6.28 -20.17 3.79
N GLY A 111 6.25 -21.48 3.55
CA GLY A 111 6.32 -22.08 2.22
C GLY A 111 5.14 -21.68 1.33
N SER A 112 3.92 -21.84 1.86
CA SER A 112 2.67 -21.54 1.17
C SER A 112 2.58 -20.05 0.80
N ILE A 113 2.91 -19.16 1.74
CA ILE A 113 2.96 -17.71 1.50
C ILE A 113 3.96 -17.36 0.38
N ARG A 114 5.14 -17.97 0.38
CA ARG A 114 6.13 -17.74 -0.69
C ARG A 114 5.66 -18.25 -2.04
N ALA A 115 5.01 -19.41 -2.09
CA ALA A 115 4.48 -20.00 -3.33
C ALA A 115 3.38 -19.11 -3.93
N VAL A 116 2.43 -18.65 -3.12
CA VAL A 116 1.36 -17.78 -3.61
C VAL A 116 1.92 -16.43 -4.08
N LYS A 117 2.89 -15.84 -3.37
CA LYS A 117 3.58 -14.62 -3.83
C LYS A 117 4.24 -14.80 -5.21
N ARG A 118 4.89 -15.94 -5.46
CA ARG A 118 5.52 -16.24 -6.77
C ARG A 118 4.50 -16.43 -7.89
N LYS A 119 3.36 -17.07 -7.62
CA LYS A 119 2.29 -17.25 -8.63
C LYS A 119 1.69 -15.92 -9.06
N ASN A 120 1.49 -14.99 -8.13
CA ASN A 120 0.91 -13.67 -8.43
C ASN A 120 1.89 -12.71 -9.13
N LEU A 121 3.20 -12.92 -9.03
CA LEU A 121 4.21 -12.13 -9.76
C LEU A 121 4.43 -12.60 -11.20
N LYS A 122 3.88 -13.76 -11.57
CA LYS A 122 3.98 -14.34 -12.92
C LYS A 122 2.70 -14.15 -13.76
N ARG A 123 1.68 -13.51 -13.19
CA ARG A 123 0.51 -12.98 -13.89
C ARG A 123 0.75 -11.52 -14.18
#